data_AF-A0A7C4EI95-F1
#
_entry.id   AF-A0A7C4EI95-F1
#
_cell.length_a   1.000
_cell.length_b   1.000
_cell.length_c   1.000
_cell.angle_alpha   90.00
_cell.angle_beta   90.00
_cell.angle_gamma   90.00
#
_symmetry.space_group_name_H-M   'P 1'
#
loop_
_entity.id
_entity.type
_entity.pdbx_description
1 polymer ?
#
loop_
_entity_poly.entity_id
_entity_poly.type
_entity_poly.pdbx_seq_one_letter_code
_entity_poly.pdbx_strand_id
1 'polypeptide(L)'
;MKRFLACLLVYSMAAVGLAQVPADPRAKVEALEKRIKQLEEQLQGKAQPVNLGRTSLASVSASSVNGSRALDNTFYGILNCFDDGANWQNNINYTYWLSGGEPSPWAQVDFDVPVVVTQIVVEGATAAYSARLEMAKGGEVILEQPPDGGMKPAEPIAGVKGVRVTFAAGQQNLRVHEIRIMGYVPDGTQYKAGLPRILMTERNAEAIALEAYQNWSSSIWHFTTPKLEDRDTHYLITYRRGELPVFRCTIDKRTGKVTTEELVELAPKAPTTAPAR
;
A
#
# COMPACT_ATOMS: atom_id res chain seq x y z
N MET A 1 12.28 -57.37 -7.69
CA MET A 1 12.11 -56.22 -8.63
C MET A 1 11.35 -55.12 -7.88
N LYS A 2 11.98 -54.33 -7.00
CA LYS A 2 12.61 -53.01 -7.24
C LYS A 2 11.90 -52.15 -8.30
N ARG A 3 11.16 -51.12 -7.84
CA ARG A 3 11.23 -49.73 -8.33
C ARG A 3 10.54 -48.78 -7.33
N PHE A 4 11.38 -48.05 -6.60
CA PHE A 4 11.06 -46.88 -5.78
C PHE A 4 10.74 -45.70 -6.72
N LEU A 5 9.61 -45.03 -6.50
CA LEU A 5 9.32 -43.74 -7.11
C LEU A 5 9.81 -42.64 -6.16
N ALA A 6 10.87 -41.94 -6.54
CA ALA A 6 11.41 -40.82 -5.80
C ALA A 6 10.63 -39.54 -6.16
N CYS A 7 10.00 -38.92 -5.17
CA CYS A 7 9.49 -37.55 -5.24
C CYS A 7 10.67 -36.58 -5.41
N LEU A 8 10.81 -36.00 -6.59
CA LEU A 8 11.73 -34.89 -6.83
C LEU A 8 11.05 -33.58 -6.37
N LEU A 9 11.47 -33.12 -5.19
CA LEU A 9 11.28 -31.76 -4.72
C LEU A 9 12.10 -30.82 -5.63
N VAL A 10 11.42 -30.09 -6.51
CA VAL A 10 12.04 -28.98 -7.26
C VAL A 10 12.03 -27.76 -6.34
N TYR A 11 13.15 -27.55 -5.64
CA TYR A 11 13.44 -26.32 -4.92
C TYR A 11 13.67 -25.20 -5.94
N SER A 12 12.69 -24.31 -6.08
CA SER A 12 12.86 -23.03 -6.76
C SER A 12 13.73 -22.13 -5.88
N MET A 13 15.05 -22.15 -6.09
CA MET A 13 15.92 -21.12 -5.57
C MET A 13 15.60 -19.82 -6.30
N ALA A 14 15.08 -18.85 -5.57
CA ALA A 14 15.00 -17.47 -6.02
C ALA A 14 16.41 -17.04 -6.46
N ALA A 15 16.54 -16.70 -7.75
CA ALA A 15 17.73 -16.09 -8.31
C ALA A 15 17.93 -14.73 -7.64
N VAL A 16 18.63 -14.73 -6.50
CA VAL A 16 19.43 -13.57 -6.11
C VAL A 16 20.34 -13.35 -7.29
N GLY A 17 20.18 -12.22 -7.99
CA GLY A 17 21.06 -11.85 -9.09
C GLY A 17 22.49 -11.87 -8.60
N LEU A 18 23.18 -12.98 -8.83
CA LEU A 18 24.62 -13.07 -8.73
C LEU A 18 25.11 -12.14 -9.82
N ALA A 19 25.40 -10.90 -9.44
CA ALA A 19 26.25 -10.03 -10.23
C ALA A 19 27.44 -10.90 -10.67
N GLN A 20 27.60 -11.09 -11.99
CA GLN A 20 28.67 -11.90 -12.55
C GLN A 20 29.96 -11.45 -11.87
N VAL A 21 30.57 -12.36 -11.10
CA VAL A 21 31.85 -12.07 -10.46
C VAL A 21 32.79 -11.73 -11.61
N PRO A 22 33.34 -10.51 -11.69
CA PRO A 22 34.25 -10.17 -12.76
C PRO A 22 35.41 -11.17 -12.71
N ALA A 23 35.69 -11.80 -13.86
CA ALA A 23 36.74 -12.82 -13.97
C ALA A 23 38.14 -12.25 -13.68
N ASP A 24 38.27 -10.92 -13.71
CA ASP A 24 39.46 -10.19 -13.30
C ASP A 24 39.47 -9.92 -11.79
N PRO A 25 40.43 -10.50 -11.04
CA PRO A 25 40.61 -10.23 -9.61
C PRO A 25 40.77 -8.74 -9.28
N ARG A 26 41.32 -7.92 -10.18
CA ARG A 26 41.51 -6.47 -9.95
C ARG A 26 40.19 -5.73 -9.93
N ALA A 27 39.32 -5.99 -10.90
CA ALA A 27 37.97 -5.41 -10.93
C ALA A 27 37.15 -5.80 -9.68
N LYS A 28 37.37 -7.01 -9.14
CA LYS A 28 36.74 -7.44 -7.89
C LYS A 28 37.27 -6.65 -6.68
N VAL A 29 38.58 -6.41 -6.61
CA VAL A 29 39.18 -5.62 -5.53
C VAL A 29 38.68 -4.17 -5.58
N GLU A 30 38.68 -3.55 -6.76
CA GLU A 30 38.18 -2.17 -6.93
C GLU A 30 36.70 -2.03 -6.54
N ALA A 31 35.86 -3.00 -6.94
CA ALA A 31 34.45 -3.02 -6.55
C ALA A 31 34.26 -3.17 -5.02
N LEU A 32 35.08 -4.01 -4.37
CA LEU A 32 35.06 -4.20 -2.92
C LEU A 32 35.57 -2.96 -2.17
N GLU A 33 36.66 -2.33 -2.62
CA GLU A 33 37.18 -1.09 -2.05
C GLU A 33 36.16 0.04 -2.13
N LYS A 34 35.49 0.18 -3.28
CA LYS A 34 34.39 1.15 -3.45
C LYS A 34 33.24 0.87 -2.49
N ARG A 35 32.87 -0.41 -2.31
CA ARG A 35 31.82 -0.81 -1.37
C ARG A 35 32.21 -0.54 0.08
N ILE A 36 33.46 -0.83 0.47
CA ILE A 36 34.00 -0.54 1.81
C ILE A 36 33.93 0.96 2.08
N LYS A 37 34.41 1.80 1.15
CA LYS A 37 34.36 3.26 1.31
C LYS A 37 32.93 3.79 1.46
N GLN A 38 31.98 3.29 0.67
CA GLN A 38 30.56 3.66 0.80
C GLN A 38 29.97 3.23 2.16
N LEU A 39 30.32 2.03 2.63
CA LEU A 39 29.91 1.57 3.96
C LEU A 39 30.54 2.41 5.07
N GLU A 40 31.80 2.82 4.92
CA GLU A 40 32.47 3.75 5.84
C GLU A 40 31.79 5.13 5.86
N GLU A 41 31.41 5.67 4.70
CA GLU A 41 30.66 6.94 4.62
C GLU A 41 29.27 6.81 5.25
N GLN A 42 28.59 5.67 5.11
CA GLN A 42 27.33 5.37 5.80
C GLN A 42 27.53 5.25 7.32
N LEU A 43 28.57 4.54 7.77
CA LEU A 43 28.93 4.39 9.18
C LEU A 43 29.33 5.72 9.82
N GLN A 44 30.02 6.58 9.08
CA GLN A 44 30.39 7.94 9.50
C GLN A 44 29.21 8.93 9.42
N GLY A 45 28.02 8.49 8.97
CA GLY A 45 26.84 9.34 8.84
C GLY A 45 26.93 10.39 7.72
N LYS A 46 27.85 10.25 6.77
CA LYS A 46 28.00 11.16 5.63
C LYS A 46 26.96 10.91 4.54
N ALA A 47 26.56 9.66 4.33
CA ALA A 47 25.44 9.33 3.46
C ALA A 47 24.13 9.59 4.21
N GLN A 48 23.34 10.57 3.76
CA GLN A 48 22.04 10.83 4.37
C GLN A 48 21.01 9.79 3.90
N PRO A 49 20.21 9.21 4.82
CA PRO A 49 19.12 8.34 4.43
C PRO A 49 18.07 9.12 3.64
N VAL A 50 17.45 8.46 2.68
CA VAL A 50 16.37 9.03 1.87
C VAL A 50 15.02 8.53 2.34
N ASN A 51 13.95 9.29 2.13
CA ASN A 51 12.59 8.82 2.39
C ASN A 51 12.20 7.83 1.27
N LEU A 52 12.38 6.54 1.53
CA LEU A 52 12.10 5.43 0.64
C LEU A 52 10.62 5.38 0.23
N GLY A 53 9.71 5.82 1.11
CA GLY A 53 8.28 5.95 0.83
C GLY A 53 7.95 7.03 -0.21
N ARG A 54 8.91 7.92 -0.51
CA ARG A 54 8.80 8.98 -1.53
C ARG A 54 9.73 8.75 -2.71
N THR A 55 9.78 7.51 -3.18
CA THR A 55 10.56 7.13 -4.34
C THR A 55 9.72 6.35 -5.34
N SER A 56 10.16 6.35 -6.60
CA SER A 56 9.57 5.51 -7.66
C SER A 56 9.74 4.02 -7.43
N LEU A 57 10.44 3.59 -6.37
CA LEU A 57 10.56 2.18 -5.98
C LEU A 57 9.43 1.75 -5.04
N ALA A 58 8.69 2.70 -4.47
CA ALA A 58 7.64 2.44 -3.51
C ALA A 58 6.26 2.38 -4.17
N SER A 59 5.47 1.42 -3.72
CA SER A 59 4.03 1.33 -4.01
C SER A 59 3.27 1.27 -2.68
N VAL A 60 2.21 2.04 -2.53
CA VAL A 60 1.49 2.20 -1.26
C VAL A 60 0.04 1.76 -1.36
N SER A 61 -0.44 1.14 -0.28
CA SER A 61 -1.85 0.76 -0.11
C SER A 61 -2.29 1.08 1.31
N ALA A 62 -3.60 1.10 1.52
CA ALA A 62 -4.20 1.27 2.83
C ALA A 62 -5.39 0.34 3.01
N SER A 63 -5.81 0.10 4.24
CA SER A 63 -7.02 -0.66 4.56
C SER A 63 -8.28 -0.05 3.97
N SER A 64 -8.37 1.28 3.99
CA SER A 64 -9.51 2.07 3.52
C SER A 64 -9.12 3.54 3.34
N VAL A 65 -10.05 4.32 2.78
CA VAL A 65 -10.02 5.79 2.77
C VAL A 65 -11.42 6.30 3.13
N ASN A 66 -11.53 7.35 3.92
CA ASN A 66 -12.79 7.96 4.31
C ASN A 66 -13.51 8.60 3.10
N GLY A 67 -14.85 8.50 3.07
CA GLY A 67 -15.62 8.82 1.87
C GLY A 67 -15.44 7.72 0.83
N SER A 68 -15.27 8.09 -0.45
CA SER A 68 -15.30 7.24 -1.65
C SER A 68 -14.41 5.98 -1.70
N ARG A 69 -13.59 5.72 -0.67
CA ARG A 69 -12.56 4.67 -0.55
C ARG A 69 -11.50 4.62 -1.64
N ALA A 70 -11.57 5.46 -2.66
CA ALA A 70 -10.55 5.61 -3.69
C ALA A 70 -9.20 5.98 -3.05
N LEU A 71 -8.18 5.16 -3.29
CA LEU A 71 -6.85 5.35 -2.70
C LEU A 71 -6.16 6.63 -3.21
N ASP A 72 -6.52 7.08 -4.41
CA ASP A 72 -6.06 8.30 -5.08
C ASP A 72 -6.90 9.55 -4.75
N ASN A 73 -7.84 9.46 -3.80
CA ASN A 73 -8.66 10.59 -3.40
C ASN A 73 -7.77 11.78 -2.99
N THR A 74 -7.94 12.91 -3.67
CA THR A 74 -7.08 14.08 -3.46
C THR A 74 -7.28 14.76 -2.11
N PHE A 75 -8.33 14.44 -1.36
CA PHE A 75 -8.60 15.03 -0.04
C PHE A 75 -8.12 14.15 1.11
N TYR A 76 -8.29 12.83 0.99
CA TYR A 76 -8.09 11.89 2.11
C TYR A 76 -7.30 10.62 1.76
N GLY A 77 -6.82 10.51 0.51
CA GLY A 77 -6.15 9.33 -0.01
C GLY A 77 -4.81 9.03 0.65
N ILE A 78 -4.33 7.80 0.50
CA ILE A 78 -3.10 7.34 1.15
C ILE A 78 -1.84 8.09 0.65
N LEU A 79 -1.86 8.59 -0.58
CA LEU A 79 -0.75 9.36 -1.15
C LEU A 79 -0.45 10.65 -0.38
N ASN A 80 -1.45 11.20 0.31
CA ASN A 80 -1.31 12.43 1.11
C ASN A 80 -0.41 12.24 2.33
N CYS A 81 -0.12 10.99 2.75
CA CYS A 81 0.87 10.70 3.78
C CYS A 81 2.33 10.71 3.29
N PHE A 82 2.55 10.93 2.00
CA PHE A 82 3.85 10.86 1.36
C PHE A 82 4.14 12.12 0.55
N ASP A 83 3.46 13.23 0.84
CA ASP A 83 3.55 14.45 0.06
C ASP A 83 4.47 15.52 0.69
N ASP A 84 4.96 15.31 1.92
CA ASP A 84 5.70 16.29 2.73
C ASP A 84 4.92 17.61 2.94
N GLY A 85 3.62 17.52 3.18
CA GLY A 85 2.81 18.70 3.48
C GLY A 85 2.44 19.53 2.24
N ALA A 86 2.52 18.95 1.04
CA ALA A 86 2.36 19.67 -0.23
C ALA A 86 0.91 19.77 -0.76
N ASN A 87 -0.01 18.92 -0.33
CA ASN A 87 -1.40 18.90 -0.82
C ASN A 87 -2.29 19.98 -0.18
N TRP A 88 -2.28 21.16 -0.80
CA TRP A 88 -3.16 22.28 -0.46
C TRP A 88 -4.17 22.53 -1.58
N GLN A 89 -5.46 22.57 -1.23
CA GLN A 89 -6.54 22.87 -2.17
C GLN A 89 -7.45 23.93 -1.58
N ASN A 90 -7.67 25.03 -2.30
CA ASN A 90 -8.49 26.16 -1.84
C ASN A 90 -8.10 26.67 -0.44
N ASN A 91 -6.78 26.71 -0.15
CA ASN A 91 -6.22 27.10 1.15
C ASN A 91 -6.59 26.17 2.33
N ILE A 92 -7.07 24.96 2.04
CA ILE A 92 -7.28 23.89 3.00
C ILE A 92 -6.16 22.87 2.80
N ASN A 93 -5.50 22.52 3.91
CA ASN A 93 -4.47 21.49 3.92
C ASN A 93 -5.14 20.11 3.98
N TYR A 94 -4.83 19.26 3.00
CA TYR A 94 -5.28 17.87 2.87
C TYR A 94 -4.11 16.87 2.92
N THR A 95 -3.01 17.24 3.60
CA THR A 95 -1.77 16.46 3.72
C THR A 95 -1.92 15.41 4.82
N TYR A 96 -2.95 14.58 4.66
CA TYR A 96 -3.23 13.46 5.54
C TYR A 96 -4.06 12.39 4.83
N TRP A 97 -3.81 11.14 5.22
CA TRP A 97 -4.74 10.04 5.02
C TRP A 97 -5.79 10.05 6.12
N LEU A 98 -7.04 9.78 5.76
CA LEU A 98 -8.12 9.55 6.71
C LEU A 98 -8.74 8.17 6.42
N SER A 99 -8.70 7.26 7.39
CA SER A 99 -9.32 5.93 7.27
C SER A 99 -10.85 5.97 7.40
N GLY A 100 -11.53 4.94 6.93
CA GLY A 100 -12.98 4.77 6.88
C GLY A 100 -13.62 4.17 8.15
N GLY A 101 -12.98 4.30 9.31
CA GLY A 101 -13.56 3.97 10.62
C GLY A 101 -13.44 2.50 11.06
N GLU A 102 -12.65 1.68 10.37
CA GLU A 102 -12.36 0.31 10.80
C GLU A 102 -11.55 0.26 12.11
N PRO A 103 -11.67 -0.82 12.92
CA PRO A 103 -11.00 -0.94 14.23
C PRO A 103 -9.47 -0.99 14.16
N SER A 104 -8.92 -1.45 13.03
CA SER A 104 -7.49 -1.65 12.84
C SER A 104 -7.08 -1.20 11.44
N PRO A 105 -7.07 0.13 11.18
CA PRO A 105 -6.65 0.64 9.89
C PRO A 105 -5.16 0.36 9.70
N TRP A 106 -4.73 0.19 8.46
CA TRP A 106 -3.32 -0.04 8.14
C TRP A 106 -2.90 0.71 6.88
N ALA A 107 -1.62 1.04 6.81
CA ALA A 107 -0.94 1.56 5.63
C ALA A 107 0.23 0.63 5.30
N GLN A 108 0.44 0.32 4.04
CA GLN A 108 1.51 -0.56 3.60
C GLN A 108 2.30 0.10 2.47
N VAL A 109 3.62 -0.01 2.54
CA VAL A 109 4.56 0.41 1.51
C VAL A 109 5.35 -0.81 1.06
N ASP A 110 5.25 -1.15 -0.21
CA ASP A 110 6.02 -2.23 -0.85
C ASP A 110 7.11 -1.63 -1.73
N PHE A 111 8.29 -2.25 -1.72
CA PHE A 111 9.45 -1.82 -2.47
C PHE A 111 9.74 -2.78 -3.62
N ASP A 112 9.96 -2.24 -4.83
CA ASP A 112 10.31 -3.01 -6.03
C ASP A 112 11.62 -3.79 -5.88
N VAL A 113 12.52 -3.29 -5.03
CA VAL A 113 13.79 -3.92 -4.66
C VAL A 113 13.95 -3.97 -3.14
N PRO A 114 14.68 -4.93 -2.58
CA PRO A 114 14.96 -4.94 -1.15
C PRO A 114 15.78 -3.71 -0.74
N VAL A 115 15.34 -2.99 0.28
CA VAL A 115 15.97 -1.76 0.79
C VAL A 115 16.56 -1.97 2.19
N VAL A 116 17.33 -1.00 2.68
CA VAL A 116 17.78 -0.91 4.06
C VAL A 116 16.96 0.15 4.78
N VAL A 117 16.19 -0.20 5.80
CA VAL A 117 15.40 0.75 6.59
C VAL A 117 16.17 1.17 7.85
N THR A 118 16.31 2.47 8.08
CA THR A 118 17.00 3.04 9.23
C THR A 118 16.07 3.71 10.23
N GLN A 119 14.90 4.18 9.78
CA GLN A 119 13.92 4.85 10.63
C GLN A 119 12.55 4.83 9.94
N ILE A 120 11.48 4.77 10.72
CA ILE A 120 10.11 4.97 10.25
C ILE A 120 9.50 6.05 11.13
N VAL A 121 8.88 7.07 10.55
CA VAL A 121 8.23 8.17 11.28
C VAL A 121 6.78 8.24 10.84
N VAL A 122 5.88 8.41 11.79
CA VAL A 122 4.44 8.53 11.59
C VAL A 122 3.91 9.74 12.36
N GLU A 123 3.47 10.76 11.63
CA GLU A 123 3.02 12.03 12.19
C GLU A 123 1.49 12.14 12.22
N GLY A 124 0.92 12.87 13.20
CA GLY A 124 -0.45 13.39 13.13
C GLY A 124 -1.60 12.45 13.50
N ALA A 125 -1.35 11.29 14.10
CA ALA A 125 -2.41 10.41 14.59
C ALA A 125 -3.14 10.99 15.82
N THR A 126 -4.44 11.26 15.67
CA THR A 126 -5.26 12.08 16.58
C THR A 126 -5.63 11.46 17.93
N ALA A 127 -5.06 10.32 18.32
CA ALA A 127 -5.19 9.71 19.64
C ALA A 127 -4.05 8.71 19.88
N ALA A 128 -3.87 8.24 21.11
CA ALA A 128 -2.96 7.14 21.44
C ALA A 128 -3.24 5.93 20.53
N TYR A 129 -2.40 5.71 19.53
CA TYR A 129 -2.44 4.54 18.64
C TYR A 129 -1.30 3.62 19.02
N SER A 130 -1.50 2.30 19.01
CA SER A 130 -0.39 1.37 18.86
C SER A 130 -0.21 1.08 17.37
N ALA A 131 1.04 1.03 16.90
CA ALA A 131 1.37 0.69 15.53
C ALA A 131 2.09 -0.65 15.49
N ARG A 132 1.58 -1.66 14.80
CA ARG A 132 2.33 -2.91 14.54
C ARG A 132 3.05 -2.79 13.21
N LEU A 133 4.34 -3.15 13.20
CA LEU A 133 5.15 -3.16 11.99
C LEU A 133 5.35 -4.57 11.44
N GLU A 134 5.01 -4.78 10.19
CA GLU A 134 5.31 -6.03 9.50
C GLU A 134 6.33 -5.74 8.38
N MET A 135 7.45 -6.47 8.37
CA MET A 135 8.47 -6.35 7.34
C MET A 135 8.58 -7.64 6.53
N ALA A 136 8.46 -7.54 5.21
CA ALA A 136 8.43 -8.70 4.31
C ALA A 136 9.81 -9.41 4.10
N LYS A 137 10.73 -9.34 5.09
CA LYS A 137 12.02 -10.06 5.12
C LYS A 137 11.95 -11.37 5.93
N GLY A 138 10.76 -11.98 6.03
CA GLY A 138 10.56 -13.26 6.72
C GLY A 138 10.44 -13.16 8.24
N GLY A 139 10.03 -12.01 8.79
CA GLY A 139 9.78 -11.86 10.22
C GLY A 139 8.85 -10.70 10.54
N GLU A 140 8.15 -10.82 11.66
CA GLU A 140 7.29 -9.78 12.21
C GLU A 140 8.07 -8.97 13.25
N VAL A 141 7.90 -7.64 13.28
CA VAL A 141 8.51 -6.78 14.31
C VAL A 141 7.43 -5.96 14.98
N ILE A 142 6.96 -6.41 16.14
CA ILE A 142 5.98 -5.65 16.92
C ILE A 142 6.65 -4.37 17.44
N LEU A 143 6.01 -3.22 17.21
CA LEU A 143 6.36 -1.97 17.85
C LEU A 143 5.34 -1.72 18.96
N GLU A 144 5.83 -1.59 20.19
CA GLU A 144 5.05 -0.97 21.24
C GLU A 144 5.32 0.54 21.18
N GLN A 145 4.27 1.34 21.37
CA GLN A 145 4.24 2.81 21.19
C GLN A 145 5.60 3.49 21.43
N PRO A 146 6.28 4.02 20.39
CA PRO A 146 7.32 4.99 20.62
C PRO A 146 6.64 6.30 21.08
N PRO A 147 7.13 6.95 22.14
CA PRO A 147 6.51 8.14 22.72
C PRO A 147 6.37 9.33 21.75
N ASP A 148 7.13 9.35 20.64
CA ASP A 148 7.29 10.51 19.76
C ASP A 148 6.97 10.23 18.28
N GLY A 149 6.10 9.25 17.97
CA GLY A 149 5.58 9.09 16.61
C GLY A 149 6.55 8.50 15.58
N GLY A 150 7.37 7.51 15.96
CA GLY A 150 8.20 6.78 14.98
C GLY A 150 9.07 5.67 15.56
N MET A 151 9.45 4.70 14.73
CA MET A 151 10.43 3.65 15.03
C MET A 151 11.84 4.06 14.59
N LYS A 152 12.81 3.94 15.49
CA LYS A 152 14.23 3.92 15.12
C LYS A 152 14.84 2.58 15.55
N PRO A 153 15.03 1.62 14.64
CA PRO A 153 15.76 0.39 14.93
C PRO A 153 17.13 0.68 15.58
N ALA A 154 17.58 -0.18 16.49
CA ALA A 154 18.93 -0.08 17.07
C ALA A 154 20.01 -0.23 15.99
N GLU A 155 19.74 -1.05 14.97
CA GLU A 155 20.59 -1.26 13.80
C GLU A 155 19.75 -1.18 12.51
N PRO A 156 20.32 -0.67 11.39
CA PRO A 156 19.63 -0.66 10.11
C PRO A 156 19.16 -2.05 9.66
N ILE A 157 17.91 -2.14 9.19
CA ILE A 157 17.29 -3.40 8.78
C ILE A 157 17.47 -3.56 7.27
N ALA A 158 18.44 -4.36 6.86
CA ALA A 158 18.69 -4.64 5.44
C ALA A 158 17.64 -5.58 4.84
N GLY A 159 17.44 -5.57 3.52
CA GLY A 159 16.63 -6.56 2.79
C GLY A 159 15.12 -6.43 2.96
N VAL A 160 14.63 -5.28 3.41
CA VAL A 160 13.19 -5.03 3.60
C VAL A 160 12.50 -4.90 2.24
N LYS A 161 11.45 -5.69 1.99
CA LYS A 161 10.65 -5.63 0.75
C LYS A 161 9.32 -4.90 0.90
N GLY A 162 8.88 -4.70 2.14
CA GLY A 162 7.66 -3.98 2.44
C GLY A 162 7.56 -3.68 3.92
N VAL A 163 6.79 -2.66 4.23
CA VAL A 163 6.58 -2.09 5.56
C VAL A 163 5.08 -1.88 5.70
N ARG A 164 4.42 -2.62 6.58
CA ARG A 164 3.03 -2.38 6.95
C ARG A 164 2.97 -1.80 8.34
N VAL A 165 2.28 -0.67 8.49
CA VAL A 165 1.94 -0.02 9.76
C VAL A 165 0.47 -0.27 10.04
N THR A 166 0.15 -1.05 11.07
CA THR A 166 -1.23 -1.30 11.50
C THR A 166 -1.54 -0.55 12.77
N PHE A 167 -2.59 0.25 12.78
CA PHE A 167 -2.94 1.13 13.88
C PHE A 167 -4.06 0.53 14.74
N ALA A 168 -4.00 0.72 16.05
CA ALA A 168 -5.15 0.51 16.94
C ALA A 168 -5.90 1.83 17.14
N ALA A 169 -6.97 2.06 16.38
CA ALA A 169 -7.73 3.32 16.41
C ALA A 169 -9.15 3.18 17.01
N GLY A 170 -9.59 1.97 17.35
CA GLY A 170 -11.00 1.71 17.68
C GLY A 170 -11.92 2.02 16.49
N GLN A 171 -13.22 2.21 16.71
CA GLN A 171 -14.19 2.49 15.63
C GLN A 171 -14.25 3.98 15.22
N GLN A 172 -13.11 4.65 15.19
CA GLN A 172 -13.02 6.06 14.79
C GLN A 172 -12.12 6.20 13.56
N ASN A 173 -12.36 7.25 12.78
CA ASN A 173 -11.48 7.58 11.66
C ASN A 173 -10.10 7.96 12.20
N LEU A 174 -9.09 7.15 11.86
CA LEU A 174 -7.69 7.51 12.05
C LEU A 174 -7.29 8.53 10.99
N ARG A 175 -6.70 9.64 11.43
CA ARG A 175 -5.99 10.61 10.59
C ARG A 175 -4.49 10.38 10.71
N VAL A 176 -3.75 10.29 9.61
CA VAL A 176 -2.28 10.23 9.61
C VAL A 176 -1.75 11.30 8.69
N HIS A 177 -0.88 12.17 9.15
CA HIS A 177 -0.37 13.29 8.36
C HIS A 177 0.75 12.85 7.43
N GLU A 178 1.77 12.17 7.97
CA GLU A 178 2.94 11.79 7.18
C GLU A 178 3.45 10.41 7.63
N ILE A 179 3.91 9.61 6.67
CA ILE A 179 4.63 8.35 6.91
C ILE A 179 5.98 8.45 6.18
N ARG A 180 7.07 8.60 6.93
CA ARG A 180 8.43 8.61 6.37
C ARG A 180 9.11 7.28 6.64
N ILE A 181 9.60 6.62 5.60
CA ILE A 181 10.42 5.41 5.72
C ILE A 181 11.83 5.79 5.30
N MET A 182 12.68 6.11 6.26
CA MET A 182 14.05 6.54 5.98
C MET A 182 14.96 5.32 5.79
N GLY A 183 15.88 5.41 4.84
CA GLY A 183 16.85 4.36 4.63
C GLY A 183 17.73 4.52 3.40
N TYR A 184 18.25 3.40 2.91
CA TYR A 184 19.16 3.34 1.77
C TYR A 184 18.67 2.32 0.73
N VAL A 185 18.88 2.64 -0.53
CA VAL A 185 18.68 1.72 -1.66
C VAL A 185 19.96 0.93 -1.95
N PRO A 186 19.88 -0.26 -2.57
CA PRO A 186 21.07 -0.99 -3.01
C PRO A 186 21.90 -0.18 -4.01
N ASP A 187 23.23 -0.39 -4.02
CA ASP A 187 24.14 0.30 -4.93
C ASP A 187 23.75 0.09 -6.40
N GLY A 188 23.83 1.16 -7.19
CA GLY A 188 23.47 1.13 -8.61
C GLY A 188 21.96 1.15 -8.88
N THR A 189 21.11 1.11 -7.85
CA THR A 189 19.66 1.26 -8.02
C THR A 189 19.31 2.68 -8.46
N GLN A 190 18.68 2.81 -9.62
CA GLN A 190 18.13 4.08 -10.08
C GLN A 190 16.70 4.25 -9.53
N TYR A 191 16.40 5.45 -9.03
CA TYR A 191 15.05 5.82 -8.61
C TYR A 191 14.82 7.32 -8.83
N LYS A 192 13.55 7.72 -8.86
CA LYS A 192 13.14 9.13 -8.85
C LYS A 192 12.53 9.44 -7.49
N ALA A 193 12.86 10.59 -6.91
CA ALA A 193 12.14 11.11 -5.75
C ALA A 193 10.75 11.63 -6.21
N GLY A 194 9.73 11.44 -5.38
CA GLY A 194 8.36 11.88 -5.66
C GLY A 194 7.32 11.02 -4.95
N LEU A 195 6.05 11.19 -5.32
CA LEU A 195 4.98 10.36 -4.77
C LEU A 195 5.19 8.88 -5.14
N PRO A 196 4.92 7.94 -4.21
CA PRO A 196 4.90 6.52 -4.52
C PRO A 196 3.75 6.20 -5.48
N ARG A 197 3.77 5.00 -6.06
CA ARG A 197 2.63 4.49 -6.84
C ARG A 197 1.55 3.96 -5.90
N ILE A 198 0.31 3.87 -6.37
CA ILE A 198 -0.72 3.14 -5.64
C ILE A 198 -0.57 1.64 -5.93
N LEU A 199 -0.60 0.83 -4.89
CA LEU A 199 -0.75 -0.62 -4.96
C LEU A 199 -2.22 -0.96 -4.79
N MET A 200 -2.92 -1.22 -5.91
CA MET A 200 -4.31 -1.65 -5.85
C MET A 200 -4.40 -3.16 -5.63
N THR A 201 -4.78 -3.57 -4.43
CA THR A 201 -5.03 -4.99 -4.10
C THR A 201 -6.47 -5.38 -4.45
N GLU A 202 -6.72 -6.68 -4.61
CA GLU A 202 -8.07 -7.24 -4.79
C GLU A 202 -9.02 -6.78 -3.68
N ARG A 203 -8.59 -6.90 -2.42
CA ARG A 203 -9.36 -6.45 -1.24
C ARG A 203 -9.71 -4.97 -1.31
N ASN A 204 -8.80 -4.11 -1.76
CA ASN A 204 -9.07 -2.69 -1.93
C ASN A 204 -10.11 -2.46 -3.04
N ALA A 205 -9.96 -3.16 -4.16
CA ALA A 205 -10.87 -3.06 -5.29
C ALA A 205 -12.29 -3.50 -4.91
N GLU A 206 -12.45 -4.60 -4.17
CA GLU A 206 -13.75 -5.05 -3.67
C GLU A 206 -14.39 -4.03 -2.71
N ALA A 207 -13.61 -3.47 -1.77
CA ALA A 207 -14.12 -2.48 -0.82
C ALA A 207 -14.58 -1.19 -1.51
N ILE A 208 -13.81 -0.72 -2.50
CA ILE A 208 -14.15 0.44 -3.34
C ILE A 208 -15.41 0.15 -4.16
N ALA A 209 -15.47 -1.02 -4.80
CA ALA A 209 -16.63 -1.41 -5.62
C ALA A 209 -17.91 -1.53 -4.78
N LEU A 210 -17.80 -2.07 -3.56
CA LEU A 210 -18.93 -2.21 -2.63
C LEU A 210 -19.49 -0.85 -2.22
N GLU A 211 -18.64 0.12 -1.91
CA GLU A 211 -19.12 1.45 -1.57
C GLU A 211 -19.74 2.16 -2.78
N ALA A 212 -19.10 2.10 -3.95
CA ALA A 212 -19.67 2.66 -5.17
C ALA A 212 -21.06 2.07 -5.47
N TYR A 213 -21.20 0.74 -5.30
CA TYR A 213 -22.48 0.07 -5.39
C TYR A 213 -23.47 0.49 -4.31
N GLN A 214 -23.06 0.64 -3.04
CA GLN A 214 -23.94 1.10 -1.95
C GLN A 214 -24.45 2.51 -2.18
N ASN A 215 -23.60 3.41 -2.71
CA ASN A 215 -23.99 4.76 -3.07
C ASN A 215 -25.03 4.77 -4.20
N TRP A 216 -24.81 4.00 -5.27
CA TRP A 216 -25.77 3.83 -6.35
C TRP A 216 -27.08 3.17 -5.87
N SER A 217 -26.96 2.06 -5.12
CA SER A 217 -28.08 1.25 -4.68
C SER A 217 -28.90 1.84 -3.54
N SER A 218 -28.43 2.90 -2.88
CA SER A 218 -29.18 3.62 -1.86
C SER A 218 -30.58 4.07 -2.34
N SER A 219 -30.76 4.21 -3.65
CA SER A 219 -32.02 4.58 -4.33
C SER A 219 -32.92 3.38 -4.71
N ILE A 220 -32.44 2.14 -4.57
CA ILE A 220 -33.05 0.91 -5.12
C ILE A 220 -32.88 -0.29 -4.18
N TRP A 221 -33.98 -0.83 -3.67
CA TRP A 221 -33.97 -1.94 -2.72
C TRP A 221 -33.80 -3.29 -3.42
N HIS A 222 -32.58 -3.80 -3.62
CA HIS A 222 -32.38 -5.14 -4.20
C HIS A 222 -31.17 -5.91 -3.63
N PHE A 223 -31.34 -7.23 -3.53
CA PHE A 223 -30.25 -8.18 -3.32
C PHE A 223 -29.47 -8.35 -4.62
N THR A 224 -28.16 -8.18 -4.56
CA THR A 224 -27.24 -8.47 -5.67
C THR A 224 -26.08 -9.32 -5.19
N THR A 225 -25.40 -9.95 -6.14
CA THR A 225 -24.18 -10.73 -5.90
C THR A 225 -23.04 -10.12 -6.71
N PRO A 226 -21.90 -9.77 -6.08
CA PRO A 226 -20.74 -9.29 -6.81
C PRO A 226 -20.04 -10.45 -7.52
N LYS A 227 -19.50 -10.17 -8.71
CA LYS A 227 -18.57 -11.03 -9.44
C LYS A 227 -17.31 -10.22 -9.76
N LEU A 228 -16.19 -10.62 -9.18
CA LEU A 228 -14.87 -10.05 -9.45
C LEU A 228 -14.22 -10.76 -10.65
N GLU A 229 -13.61 -9.98 -11.53
CA GLU A 229 -12.72 -10.46 -12.58
C GLU A 229 -11.40 -9.69 -12.49
N ASP A 230 -10.31 -10.42 -12.22
CA ASP A 230 -8.96 -9.88 -12.20
C ASP A 230 -8.39 -9.81 -13.62
N ARG A 231 -8.04 -8.60 -14.09
CA ARG A 231 -7.45 -8.35 -15.41
C ARG A 231 -6.06 -7.73 -15.24
N ASP A 232 -5.25 -7.76 -16.30
CA ASP A 232 -3.86 -7.29 -16.25
C ASP A 232 -3.74 -5.83 -15.77
N THR A 233 -4.65 -4.97 -16.21
CA THR A 233 -4.59 -3.52 -15.95
C THR A 233 -5.61 -2.99 -14.95
N HIS A 234 -6.63 -3.78 -14.61
CA HIS A 234 -7.74 -3.34 -13.77
C HIS A 234 -8.44 -4.50 -13.08
N TYR A 235 -9.18 -4.19 -12.02
CA TYR A 235 -10.22 -5.08 -11.50
C TYR A 235 -11.57 -4.70 -12.10
N LEU A 236 -12.36 -5.70 -12.46
CA LEU A 236 -13.73 -5.51 -12.93
C LEU A 236 -14.69 -6.20 -11.96
N ILE A 237 -15.51 -5.43 -11.26
CA ILE A 237 -16.51 -5.95 -10.31
C ILE A 237 -17.89 -5.68 -10.88
N THR A 238 -18.65 -6.73 -11.17
CA THR A 238 -20.03 -6.62 -11.67
C THR A 238 -21.00 -7.14 -10.63
N TYR A 239 -21.95 -6.31 -10.23
CA TYR A 239 -23.08 -6.69 -9.37
C TYR A 239 -24.21 -7.22 -10.23
N ARG A 240 -24.74 -8.39 -9.85
CA ARG A 240 -25.76 -9.10 -10.63
C ARG A 240 -26.99 -9.41 -9.78
N ARG A 241 -28.16 -9.45 -10.42
CA ARG A 241 -29.41 -9.97 -9.86
C ARG A 241 -29.78 -11.25 -10.60
N GLY A 242 -29.48 -12.40 -10.00
CA GLY A 242 -29.44 -13.65 -10.76
C GLY A 242 -28.40 -13.53 -11.88
N GLU A 243 -28.81 -13.76 -13.12
CA GLU A 243 -27.92 -13.62 -14.28
C GLU A 243 -27.83 -12.20 -14.86
N LEU A 244 -28.71 -11.29 -14.46
CA LEU A 244 -28.75 -9.93 -15.00
C LEU A 244 -27.68 -9.05 -14.33
N PRO A 245 -26.65 -8.56 -15.05
CA PRO A 245 -25.73 -7.58 -14.51
C PRO A 245 -26.42 -6.22 -14.40
N VAL A 246 -26.29 -5.55 -13.25
CA VAL A 246 -27.02 -4.30 -12.97
C VAL A 246 -26.11 -3.09 -12.76
N PHE A 247 -24.91 -3.33 -12.23
CA PHE A 247 -23.95 -2.28 -11.93
C PHE A 247 -22.54 -2.82 -12.06
N ARG A 248 -21.61 -2.00 -12.54
CA ARG A 248 -20.23 -2.40 -12.77
C ARG A 248 -19.27 -1.33 -12.29
N CYS A 249 -18.20 -1.76 -11.62
CA CYS A 249 -17.04 -0.95 -11.28
C CYS A 249 -15.82 -1.45 -12.04
N THR A 250 -15.08 -0.53 -12.65
CA THR A 250 -13.75 -0.79 -13.21
C THR A 250 -12.73 0.04 -12.43
N ILE A 251 -11.71 -0.62 -11.89
CA ILE A 251 -10.71 0.00 -11.01
C ILE A 251 -9.32 -0.21 -11.60
N ASP A 252 -8.68 0.86 -12.05
CA ASP A 252 -7.34 0.81 -12.65
C ASP A 252 -6.29 0.46 -11.59
N LYS A 253 -5.49 -0.59 -11.84
CA LYS A 253 -4.52 -1.11 -10.85
C LYS A 253 -3.36 -0.15 -10.57
N ARG A 254 -3.02 0.71 -11.53
CA ARG A 254 -1.85 1.60 -11.47
C ARG A 254 -2.17 2.92 -10.78
N THR A 255 -3.35 3.45 -11.06
CA THR A 255 -3.79 4.78 -10.62
C THR A 255 -4.79 4.70 -9.48
N GLY A 256 -5.46 3.57 -9.30
CA GLY A 256 -6.56 3.43 -8.35
C GLY A 256 -7.87 4.07 -8.81
N LYS A 257 -7.88 4.71 -9.99
CA LYS A 257 -9.04 5.41 -10.53
C LYS A 257 -10.22 4.45 -10.70
N VAL A 258 -11.38 4.90 -10.24
CA VAL A 258 -12.65 4.17 -10.30
C VAL A 258 -13.54 4.73 -11.41
N THR A 259 -14.15 3.84 -12.18
CA THR A 259 -15.22 4.18 -13.11
C THR A 259 -16.41 3.26 -12.86
N THR A 260 -17.62 3.81 -12.91
CA THR A 260 -18.86 3.10 -12.64
C THR A 260 -19.77 3.14 -13.85
N GLU A 261 -20.48 2.04 -14.11
CA GLU A 261 -21.42 1.89 -15.22
C GLU A 261 -22.72 1.28 -14.69
N GLU A 262 -23.84 1.98 -14.92
CA GLU A 262 -25.18 1.46 -14.69
C GLU A 262 -25.58 0.62 -15.90
N LEU A 263 -25.79 -0.68 -15.71
CA LEU A 263 -26.01 -1.61 -16.82
C LEU A 263 -27.48 -1.83 -17.14
N VAL A 264 -28.36 -1.37 -16.25
CA VAL A 264 -29.81 -1.39 -16.42
C VAL A 264 -30.41 -0.11 -15.85
N GLU A 265 -31.39 0.45 -16.55
CA GLU A 265 -32.25 1.48 -15.96
C GLU A 265 -33.28 0.79 -15.05
N LEU A 266 -33.15 0.94 -13.74
CA LEU A 266 -34.16 0.46 -12.81
C LEU A 266 -35.21 1.56 -12.61
N ALA A 267 -36.48 1.21 -12.83
CA ALA A 267 -37.58 2.13 -12.56
C ALA A 267 -37.55 2.52 -11.07
N PRO A 268 -37.60 3.83 -10.74
CA PRO A 268 -37.59 4.27 -9.36
C PRO A 268 -38.79 3.70 -8.60
N LYS A 269 -38.58 3.31 -7.34
CA LYS A 269 -39.66 2.80 -6.50
C LYS A 269 -40.74 3.88 -6.38
N ALA A 270 -41.99 3.55 -6.71
CA ALA A 270 -43.11 4.45 -6.44
C ALA A 270 -43.07 4.84 -4.95
N PRO A 271 -43.21 6.13 -4.61
CA PRO A 271 -43.21 6.57 -3.21
C PRO A 271 -44.25 5.74 -2.47
N THR A 272 -43.80 5.04 -1.44
CA THR A 272 -44.72 4.25 -0.61
C THR A 272 -45.56 5.26 0.13
N THR A 273 -46.79 5.51 -0.33
CA THR A 273 -47.75 6.34 0.39
C THR A 273 -47.90 5.73 1.78
N ALA A 274 -47.43 6.44 2.79
CA ALA A 274 -47.66 6.05 4.17
C ALA A 274 -49.18 5.86 4.35
N PRO A 275 -49.64 4.76 4.98
CA PRO A 275 -51.05 4.59 5.26
C PRO A 275 -51.54 5.83 6.01
N ALA A 276 -52.60 6.46 5.50
CA ALA A 276 -53.25 7.58 6.16
C ALA A 276 -53.59 7.16 7.59
N ARG A 277 -53.11 7.93 8.57
CA ARG A 277 -53.47 7.75 9.98
C ARG A 277 -54.86 8.30 10.23
#